data_AF-A0A1Q3AT09-F1
#
_entry.id   AF-A0A1Q3AT09-F1
#
_cell.length_a   1.000
_cell.length_b   1.000
_cell.length_c   1.000
_cell.angle_alpha   90.00
_cell.angle_beta   90.00
_cell.angle_gamma   90.00
#
_symmetry.space_group_name_H-M   'P 1'
#
loop_
_entity.id
_entity.type
_entity.pdbx_description
1 polymer ?
#
loop_
_entity_poly.entity_id
_entity_poly.type
_entity_poly.pdbx_seq_one_letter_code
_entity_poly.pdbx_strand_id
1 'polypeptide(L)'
;MYASGSEKRKDDPTVVVKSLKNVHNCPRPAKNRNVKSPWLATQYEDKIRIQPTWKLSEFKSTILSDFNSEVSRSTCYSVRKRANDEIQGSYEEQFSRLRDYG
;
A
#
# COMPACT_ATOMS: atom_id res chain seq x y z
N MET A 1 -12.49 -8.82 -11.91
CA MET A 1 -13.56 -9.76 -11.55
C MET A 1 -14.89 -9.06 -11.72
N TYR A 2 -15.84 -9.68 -12.41
CA TYR A 2 -17.24 -9.27 -12.31
C TYR A 2 -18.06 -10.51 -11.97
N ALA A 3 -18.96 -10.34 -11.01
CA ALA A 3 -19.94 -11.32 -10.63
C ALA A 3 -21.29 -10.75 -11.03
N SER A 4 -22.03 -11.45 -11.89
CA SER A 4 -23.41 -11.10 -12.17
C SER A 4 -24.29 -11.80 -11.14
N GLY A 5 -25.03 -11.00 -10.37
CA GLY A 5 -25.94 -11.51 -9.34
C GLY A 5 -27.17 -12.17 -9.95
N SER A 6 -27.78 -13.10 -9.20
CA SER A 6 -29.14 -13.53 -9.47
C SER A 6 -30.14 -12.42 -9.18
N GLU A 7 -31.21 -12.39 -9.97
CA GLU A 7 -32.38 -11.58 -9.65
C GLU A 7 -32.97 -12.11 -8.34
N LYS A 8 -33.31 -11.20 -7.42
CA LYS A 8 -33.82 -11.58 -6.10
C LYS A 8 -35.12 -12.36 -6.28
N ARG A 9 -35.18 -13.58 -5.73
CA ARG A 9 -36.45 -14.32 -5.68
C ARG A 9 -37.34 -13.63 -4.67
N LYS A 10 -38.66 -13.57 -4.92
CA LYS A 10 -39.61 -12.92 -4.00
C LYS A 10 -39.65 -13.59 -2.63
N ASP A 11 -39.21 -14.85 -2.57
CA ASP A 11 -39.37 -15.76 -1.45
C ASP A 11 -38.09 -15.89 -0.59
N ASP A 12 -36.93 -15.46 -1.13
CA ASP A 12 -35.65 -15.49 -0.43
C ASP A 12 -34.79 -14.27 -0.86
N PRO A 13 -34.47 -13.34 0.06
CA PRO A 13 -33.77 -12.10 -0.26
C PRO A 13 -32.26 -12.28 -0.51
N THR A 14 -31.72 -13.51 -0.45
CA THR A 14 -30.29 -13.77 -0.67
C THR A 14 -29.88 -13.61 -2.14
N VAL A 15 -28.78 -12.88 -2.37
CA VAL A 15 -28.19 -12.70 -3.69
C VAL A 15 -27.14 -13.78 -3.90
N VAL A 16 -27.37 -14.67 -4.87
CA VAL A 16 -26.42 -15.73 -5.23
C VAL A 16 -25.64 -15.29 -6.47
N VAL A 17 -24.33 -15.51 -6.47
CA VAL A 17 -23.48 -15.29 -7.66
C VAL A 17 -23.82 -16.37 -8.68
N LYS A 18 -24.43 -15.98 -9.82
CA LYS A 18 -24.84 -16.93 -10.87
C LYS A 18 -23.69 -17.43 -11.72
N SER A 19 -22.73 -16.54 -11.97
CA SER A 19 -21.58 -16.86 -12.84
C SER A 19 -20.36 -16.09 -12.37
N LEU A 20 -19.23 -16.80 -12.32
CA LEU A 20 -17.91 -16.25 -12.03
C LEU A 20 -17.01 -16.55 -13.21
N LYS A 21 -16.62 -15.51 -13.95
CA LYS A 21 -15.61 -15.63 -14.99
C LYS A 21 -14.26 -15.23 -14.42
N ASN A 22 -13.43 -16.23 -14.16
CA ASN A 22 -12.09 -16.07 -13.58
C ASN A 22 -10.99 -15.73 -14.60
N VAL A 23 -11.27 -15.85 -15.90
CA VAL A 23 -10.31 -15.53 -16.95
C VAL A 23 -10.44 -14.06 -17.31
N HIS A 24 -9.36 -13.29 -17.11
CA HIS A 24 -9.28 -11.88 -17.47
C HIS A 24 -8.24 -11.67 -18.55
N ASN A 25 -8.66 -11.10 -19.69
CA ASN A 25 -7.77 -10.57 -20.71
C ASN A 25 -7.54 -9.06 -20.55
N CYS A 26 -7.84 -8.51 -19.37
CA CYS A 26 -7.70 -7.07 -19.14
C CYS A 26 -6.21 -6.71 -19.07
N PRO A 27 -5.72 -5.78 -19.90
CA PRO A 27 -4.35 -5.31 -19.79
C PRO A 27 -4.16 -4.64 -18.44
N ARG A 28 -3.18 -5.10 -17.64
CA ARG A 28 -2.83 -4.42 -16.40
C ARG A 28 -2.10 -3.12 -16.75
N PRO A 29 -2.57 -1.95 -16.29
CA PRO A 29 -1.83 -0.73 -16.50
C PRO A 29 -0.52 -0.80 -15.72
N ALA A 30 0.58 -0.37 -16.35
CA ALA A 30 1.89 -0.34 -15.70
C ALA A 30 1.91 0.58 -14.47
N LYS A 31 1.04 1.59 -14.41
CA LYS A 31 0.92 2.53 -13.28
C LYS A 31 -0.42 2.33 -12.58
N ASN A 32 -0.38 2.07 -11.28
CA ASN A 32 -1.57 1.99 -10.44
C ASN A 32 -1.85 3.36 -9.77
N ARG A 33 -3.05 3.92 -9.98
CA ARG A 33 -3.45 5.21 -9.38
C ARG A 33 -3.53 5.16 -7.85
N ASN A 34 -3.78 3.97 -7.29
CA ASN A 34 -3.97 3.76 -5.86
C ASN A 34 -2.64 3.61 -5.09
N VAL A 35 -1.55 3.33 -5.79
CA VAL A 35 -0.20 3.24 -5.20
C VAL A 35 0.33 4.66 -4.98
N LYS A 36 -0.05 5.25 -3.84
CA LYS A 36 0.34 6.61 -3.44
C LYS A 36 1.45 6.59 -2.40
N SER A 37 2.17 7.71 -2.31
CA SER A 37 3.29 7.87 -1.37
C SER A 37 2.94 7.63 0.10
N PRO A 38 1.80 8.11 0.65
CA PRO A 38 1.48 7.87 2.06
C PRO A 38 1.22 6.39 2.35
N TRP A 39 0.50 5.72 1.45
CA TRP A 39 0.21 4.29 1.59
C TRP A 39 1.49 3.44 1.46
N LEU A 40 2.39 3.78 0.54
CA LEU A 40 3.69 3.11 0.45
C LEU A 40 4.56 3.35 1.69
N ALA A 41 4.49 4.52 2.32
CA ALA A 41 5.26 4.81 3.54
C ALA A 41 4.82 3.89 4.68
N THR A 42 3.51 3.70 4.87
CA THR A 42 3.00 2.80 5.91
C THR A 42 3.28 1.33 5.61
N GLN A 43 3.20 0.89 4.34
CA GLN A 43 3.50 -0.49 3.98
C GLN A 43 4.98 -0.86 4.16
N TYR A 44 5.89 0.09 4.00
CA TYR A 44 7.34 -0.13 4.06
C TYR A 44 7.99 0.42 5.32
N GLU A 45 7.20 0.89 6.29
CA GLU A 45 7.69 1.52 7.52
C GLU A 45 8.70 0.63 8.26
N ASP A 46 8.38 -0.65 8.47
CA ASP A 46 9.26 -1.60 9.17
C ASP A 46 10.57 -1.86 8.41
N LYS A 47 10.50 -1.95 7.09
CA LYS A 47 11.72 -2.13 6.27
C LYS A 47 12.59 -0.87 6.31
N ILE A 48 11.98 0.31 6.34
CA ILE A 48 12.67 1.61 6.41
C ILE A 48 13.25 1.83 7.82
N ARG A 49 12.59 1.36 8.89
CA ARG A 49 13.15 1.36 10.25
C ARG A 49 14.48 0.61 10.33
N ILE A 50 14.56 -0.56 9.67
CA ILE A 50 15.78 -1.37 9.63
C ILE A 50 16.84 -0.73 8.72
N GLN A 51 16.43 -0.19 7.56
CA GLN A 51 17.31 0.43 6.58
C GLN A 51 16.85 1.85 6.20
N PRO A 52 17.19 2.88 6.99
CA PRO A 52 16.73 4.27 6.76
C PRO A 52 17.25 4.88 5.45
N THR A 53 18.41 4.43 4.97
CA THR A 53 19.09 4.89 3.75
C THR A 53 18.87 3.96 2.56
N TRP A 54 17.72 3.29 2.49
CA TRP A 54 17.39 2.38 1.39
C TRP A 54 17.55 3.07 0.03
N LYS A 55 18.31 2.42 -0.88
CA LYS A 55 18.58 2.96 -2.22
C LYS A 55 17.31 3.01 -3.04
N LEU A 56 17.07 4.14 -3.69
CA LEU A 56 15.85 4.39 -4.45
C LEU A 56 15.66 3.44 -5.65
N SER A 57 16.77 2.96 -6.25
CA SER A 57 16.73 1.98 -7.35
C SER A 57 16.21 0.63 -6.88
N GLU A 58 16.77 0.13 -5.78
CA GLU A 58 16.36 -1.13 -5.13
C GLU A 58 14.93 -1.02 -4.59
N PHE A 59 14.56 0.14 -4.04
CA PHE A 59 13.20 0.37 -3.56
C PHE A 59 12.19 0.36 -4.71
N LYS A 60 12.52 1.01 -5.84
CA LYS A 60 11.69 1.00 -7.04
C LYS A 60 11.52 -0.41 -7.60
N SER A 61 12.59 -1.22 -7.66
CA SER A 61 12.50 -2.61 -8.14
C SER A 61 11.68 -3.48 -7.20
N THR A 62 11.76 -3.24 -5.88
CA THR A 62 10.96 -3.96 -4.88
C THR A 62 9.48 -3.65 -5.05
N ILE A 63 9.10 -2.37 -5.20
CA ILE A 63 7.70 -1.97 -5.45
C ILE A 63 7.16 -2.59 -6.74
N LEU A 64 7.99 -2.65 -7.79
CA LEU A 64 7.63 -3.29 -9.05
C LEU A 64 7.43 -4.79 -8.86
N SER A 65 8.27 -5.48 -8.08
CA SER A 65 8.11 -6.91 -7.78
C SER A 65 6.85 -7.19 -6.97
N ASP A 66 6.59 -6.40 -5.93
CA ASP A 66 5.51 -6.67 -4.96
C ASP A 66 4.13 -6.32 -5.52
N PHE A 67 4.02 -5.19 -6.24
CA PHE A 67 2.74 -4.66 -6.70
C PHE A 67 2.58 -4.63 -8.22
N ASN A 68 3.61 -5.05 -8.97
CA ASN A 68 3.63 -5.01 -10.43
C ASN A 68 3.28 -3.63 -11.00
N SER A 69 3.64 -2.58 -10.25
CA SER A 69 3.34 -1.18 -10.55
C SER A 69 4.61 -0.36 -10.61
N GLU A 70 4.75 0.43 -11.67
CA GLU A 70 5.82 1.38 -11.85
C GLU A 70 5.60 2.62 -10.98
N VAL A 71 6.65 3.02 -10.28
CA VAL A 71 6.66 4.21 -9.43
C VAL A 71 7.81 5.13 -9.85
N SER A 72 7.57 6.44 -9.79
CA SER A 72 8.58 7.43 -10.14
C SER A 72 9.68 7.51 -9.07
N ARG A 73 10.87 7.96 -9.46
CA ARG A 73 12.00 8.13 -8.52
C ARG A 73 11.71 9.18 -7.45
N SER A 74 11.01 10.26 -7.81
CA SER A 74 10.59 11.30 -6.87
C SER A 74 9.58 10.76 -5.86
N THR A 75 8.62 9.92 -6.29
CA THR A 75 7.70 9.24 -5.38
C THR A 75 8.45 8.34 -4.40
N CYS A 76 9.42 7.55 -4.86
CA CYS A 76 10.24 6.70 -3.99
C CYS A 76 10.99 7.54 -2.93
N TYR A 77 11.52 8.70 -3.33
CA TYR A 77 12.16 9.62 -2.40
C TYR A 77 11.17 10.19 -1.38
N SER A 78 9.98 10.64 -1.82
CA SER A 78 8.93 11.15 -0.94
C SER A 78 8.46 10.11 0.06
N VAL A 79 8.31 8.85 -0.36
CA VAL A 79 7.95 7.72 0.52
C VAL A 79 8.99 7.54 1.61
N ARG A 80 10.27 7.44 1.22
CA ARG A 80 11.38 7.26 2.18
C ARG A 80 11.48 8.42 3.15
N LYS A 81 11.40 9.66 2.64
CA LYS A 81 11.42 10.86 3.47
C LYS A 81 10.26 10.83 4.48
N ARG A 82 9.04 10.59 4.01
CA ARG A 82 7.85 10.57 4.85
C ARG A 82 7.94 9.49 5.94
N ALA A 83 8.34 8.28 5.58
CA ALA A 83 8.51 7.20 6.55
C ALA A 83 9.55 7.56 7.62
N ASN A 84 10.70 8.12 7.22
CA ASN A 84 11.70 8.58 8.18
C ASN A 84 11.19 9.71 9.09
N ASP A 85 10.45 10.67 8.54
CA ASP A 85 9.86 11.77 9.32
C ASP A 85 8.83 11.23 10.34
N GLU A 86 7.98 10.27 9.95
CA GLU A 86 7.00 9.62 10.83
C GLU A 86 7.69 8.79 11.95
N ILE A 87 8.75 8.05 11.61
CA ILE A 87 9.56 7.28 12.57
C ILE A 87 10.24 8.22 13.59
N GLN A 88 10.86 9.30 13.12
CA GLN A 88 11.55 10.27 13.97
C GLN A 88 10.58 10.98 14.92
N GLY A 89 9.42 11.42 14.42
CA GLY A 89 8.38 12.02 15.26
C GLY A 89 7.91 11.07 16.37
N SER A 90 7.77 9.77 16.06
CA SER A 90 7.44 8.76 17.06
C SER A 90 8.49 8.64 18.16
N TYR A 91 9.78 8.71 17.83
CA TYR A 91 10.85 8.69 18.83
C TYR A 91 10.82 9.93 19.71
N GLU A 92 10.67 11.11 19.14
CA GLU A 92 10.60 12.37 19.89
C GLU A 92 9.42 12.35 20.90
N GLU A 93 8.25 11.88 20.47
CA GLU A 93 7.10 11.69 21.36
C GLU A 93 7.42 10.70 22.49
N GLN A 94 8.02 9.55 22.18
CA GLN A 94 8.41 8.56 23.18
C GLN A 94 9.40 9.13 24.21
N PHE A 95 10.44 9.84 23.76
CA PHE A 95 11.44 10.42 24.66
C PHE A 95 10.90 11.60 25.47
N SER A 96 9.95 12.37 24.95
CA SER A 96 9.33 13.48 25.68
C SER A 96 8.68 13.04 26.99
N ARG A 97 8.05 11.84 27.00
CA ARG A 97 7.38 11.27 28.17
C ARG A 97 8.33 10.91 29.31
N LEU A 98 9.63 10.72 29.04
CA LEU A 98 10.60 10.44 30.10
C LEU A 98 10.67 11.55 31.15
N ARG A 99 10.35 12.80 30.76
CA ARG A 99 10.31 13.94 31.69
C ARG A 99 9.17 13.85 32.71
N ASP A 100 8.10 13.11 32.40
CA ASP A 100 6.93 12.96 33.27
C ASP A 100 7.16 11.90 34.38
N TYR A 101 8.21 11.09 34.26
CA TYR A 101 8.55 10.04 35.22
C TYR A 101 9.54 10.46 36.31
N GLY A 102 10.05 11.70 36.28
CA GLY A 102 10.93 12.25 37.30
C GLY A 102 10.15 12.99 38.38
#